data_AF-A0A5C4S6L6-F1
#
_entry.id   AF-A0A5C4S6L6-F1
#
_cell.length_a   1.000
_cell.length_b   1.000
_cell.length_c   1.000
_cell.angle_alpha   90.00
_cell.angle_beta   90.00
_cell.angle_gamma   90.00
#
_symmetry.space_group_name_H-M   'P 1'
#
loop_
_entity.id
_entity.type
_entity.pdbx_description
1 polymer ?
#
loop_
_entity_poly.entity_id
_entity_poly.type
_entity_poly.pdbx_seq_one_letter_code
_entity_poly.pdbx_strand_id
1 'polypeptide(L)'
;MNPDVIHPKGFREGAPDRELNQRQFQMVIASRPDKMILTRTGHFEFLKETLAGAGFTSPVEAVSAQERRALVGKFSGCYDPIVTSDFFRLPLDKKIRYTGSLASTFLKRLLNKRKACGSAFRPSTGILALVLAIAEHGRDADYVICGIGVRKRDEYLNGKQLKGRDLPQHVFADVKVLRKLARRYNLFTTEPELEHLVPRYRPG
;
A
#
# COMPACT_ATOMS: atom_id res chain seq x y z
N MET A 1 11.48 10.05 -21.80
CA MET A 1 10.37 10.89 -21.31
C MET A 1 10.40 10.95 -19.78
N ASN A 2 10.01 12.09 -19.19
CA ASN A 2 10.30 12.45 -17.80
C ASN A 2 9.21 11.91 -16.81
N PRO A 3 9.56 11.16 -15.76
CA PRO A 3 8.66 10.70 -14.68
C PRO A 3 7.81 11.74 -13.97
N ASP A 4 8.20 13.00 -14.09
CA ASP A 4 7.61 14.14 -13.39
C ASP A 4 6.18 14.49 -13.85
N VAL A 5 5.69 13.82 -14.89
CA VAL A 5 4.33 14.00 -15.41
C VAL A 5 3.27 13.34 -14.49
N ILE A 6 3.68 12.38 -13.64
CA ILE A 6 2.80 11.61 -12.75
C ILE A 6 2.32 12.42 -11.52
N HIS A 7 2.94 13.58 -11.24
CA HIS A 7 2.58 14.45 -10.12
C HIS A 7 2.40 15.91 -10.58
N PRO A 8 1.16 16.43 -10.69
CA PRO A 8 0.88 17.82 -11.07
C PRO A 8 1.22 18.85 -9.97
N LYS A 9 2.11 18.52 -9.02
CA LYS A 9 2.66 19.52 -8.09
C LYS A 9 3.69 20.33 -8.88
N GLY A 10 3.26 21.53 -9.26
CA GLY A 10 3.93 22.49 -10.14
C GLY A 10 5.44 22.36 -10.24
N PHE A 11 5.88 22.33 -11.50
CA PHE A 11 7.23 22.54 -11.99
C PHE A 11 7.95 23.60 -11.14
N ARG A 12 8.80 23.17 -10.21
CA ARG A 12 9.75 24.03 -9.51
C ARG A 12 11.13 23.41 -9.73
N GLU A 13 11.98 24.09 -10.50
CA GLU A 13 13.40 23.77 -10.56
C GLU A 13 13.97 23.75 -9.12
N GLY A 14 14.79 22.74 -8.80
CA GLY A 14 15.34 22.53 -7.45
C GLY A 14 14.49 21.66 -6.51
N ALA A 15 13.48 20.94 -7.00
CA ALA A 15 12.77 19.97 -6.17
C ALA A 15 13.73 18.85 -5.67
N PRO A 16 13.83 18.63 -4.34
CA PRO A 16 14.90 17.84 -3.72
C PRO A 16 14.95 16.35 -4.08
N ASP A 17 13.98 15.83 -4.84
CA ASP A 17 13.82 14.40 -5.13
C ASP A 17 13.72 14.06 -6.64
N ARG A 18 14.04 15.00 -7.55
CA ARG A 18 13.87 14.81 -9.01
C ARG A 18 14.62 13.60 -9.56
N GLU A 19 15.93 13.53 -9.29
CA GLU A 19 16.78 12.44 -9.75
C GLU A 19 16.34 11.08 -9.17
N LEU A 20 15.90 11.09 -7.90
CA LEU A 20 15.37 9.91 -7.23
C LEU A 20 14.08 9.42 -7.90
N ASN A 21 13.13 10.30 -8.17
CA ASN A 21 11.88 9.97 -8.86
C ASN A 21 12.18 9.44 -10.28
N GLN A 22 13.18 10.03 -10.94
CA GLN A 22 13.58 9.57 -12.25
C GLN A 22 14.17 8.18 -12.25
N ARG A 23 15.04 7.90 -11.30
CA ARG A 23 15.58 6.55 -11.08
C ARG A 23 14.48 5.55 -10.76
N GLN A 24 13.53 5.89 -9.87
CA GLN A 24 12.43 5.00 -9.51
C GLN A 24 11.52 4.66 -10.70
N PHE A 25 11.19 5.64 -11.53
CA PHE A 25 10.39 5.38 -12.72
C PHE A 25 11.15 4.52 -13.73
N GLN A 26 12.44 4.77 -13.95
CA GLN A 26 13.25 3.88 -14.80
C GLN A 26 13.30 2.46 -14.25
N MET A 27 13.37 2.28 -12.92
CA MET A 27 13.26 0.96 -12.30
C MET A 27 11.89 0.30 -12.54
N VAL A 28 10.80 1.09 -12.53
CA VAL A 28 9.46 0.59 -12.86
C VAL A 28 9.38 0.16 -14.33
N ILE A 29 9.91 0.96 -15.26
CA ILE A 29 9.94 0.60 -16.69
C ILE A 29 10.81 -0.64 -16.93
N ALA A 30 11.97 -0.72 -16.26
CA ALA A 30 12.86 -1.88 -16.34
C ALA A 30 12.30 -3.11 -15.61
N SER A 31 11.35 -2.92 -14.69
CA SER A 31 10.68 -4.04 -14.04
C SER A 31 9.80 -4.77 -15.06
N ARG A 32 9.79 -6.10 -14.98
CA ARG A 32 8.97 -6.97 -15.84
C ARG A 32 7.96 -7.75 -15.00
N PRO A 33 7.02 -7.06 -14.31
CA PRO A 33 6.00 -7.76 -13.53
C PRO A 33 4.99 -8.41 -14.47
N ASP A 34 4.26 -9.42 -14.02
CA ASP A 34 3.14 -9.97 -14.79
C ASP A 34 1.99 -8.97 -14.92
N LYS A 35 1.85 -8.05 -13.95
CA LYS A 35 0.80 -7.03 -13.90
C LYS A 35 1.19 -5.83 -13.03
N MET A 36 0.70 -4.65 -13.37
CA MET A 36 0.79 -3.43 -12.56
C MET A 36 -0.58 -2.96 -12.08
N ILE A 37 -0.68 -2.59 -10.80
CA ILE A 37 -1.91 -2.10 -10.18
C ILE A 37 -1.74 -0.66 -9.70
N LEU A 38 -2.58 0.24 -10.20
CA LEU A 38 -2.63 1.65 -9.82
C LEU A 38 -3.78 1.91 -8.85
N THR A 39 -3.47 2.41 -7.65
CA THR A 39 -4.47 2.65 -6.59
C THR A 39 -5.09 4.05 -6.61
N ARG A 40 -4.67 4.89 -7.57
CA ARG A 40 -5.22 6.24 -7.80
C ARG A 40 -5.80 6.30 -9.21
N THR A 41 -7.12 6.31 -9.30
CA THR A 41 -7.84 6.19 -10.57
C THR A 41 -8.01 7.53 -11.31
N GLY A 42 -7.78 8.67 -10.66
CA GLY A 42 -8.08 10.00 -11.21
C GLY A 42 -7.26 10.40 -12.45
N HIS A 43 -6.10 9.79 -12.68
CA HIS A 43 -5.26 10.00 -13.85
C HIS A 43 -4.89 8.67 -14.52
N PHE A 44 -5.74 7.65 -14.41
CA PHE A 44 -5.40 6.29 -14.82
C PHE A 44 -4.99 6.19 -16.29
N GLU A 45 -5.83 6.67 -17.21
CA GLU A 45 -5.55 6.59 -18.66
C GLU A 45 -4.25 7.28 -19.02
N PHE A 46 -4.04 8.47 -18.47
CA PHE A 46 -2.82 9.24 -18.68
C PHE A 46 -1.55 8.51 -18.19
N LEU A 47 -1.60 7.89 -17.01
CA LEU A 47 -0.47 7.11 -16.49
C LEU A 47 -0.22 5.86 -17.32
N LYS A 48 -1.28 5.20 -17.76
CA LYS A 48 -1.22 4.03 -18.64
C LYS A 48 -0.58 4.37 -19.98
N GLU A 49 -0.98 5.47 -20.62
CA GLU A 49 -0.37 5.99 -21.84
C GLU A 49 1.10 6.36 -21.64
N THR A 50 1.42 7.01 -20.51
CA THR A 50 2.81 7.38 -20.16
C THR A 50 3.70 6.16 -20.02
N LEU A 51 3.22 5.10 -19.35
CA LEU A 51 3.93 3.84 -19.19
C LEU A 51 4.12 3.14 -20.54
N ALA A 52 3.08 3.07 -21.36
CA ALA A 52 3.14 2.48 -22.69
C ALA A 52 4.14 3.21 -23.60
N GLY A 53 4.11 4.55 -23.62
CA GLY A 53 5.05 5.37 -24.38
C GLY A 53 6.50 5.27 -23.89
N ALA A 54 6.72 4.81 -22.65
CA ALA A 54 8.03 4.52 -22.10
C ALA A 54 8.48 3.06 -22.33
N GLY A 55 7.69 2.24 -23.03
CA GLY A 55 8.01 0.85 -23.35
C GLY A 55 7.60 -0.18 -22.29
N PHE A 56 6.77 0.19 -21.31
CA PHE A 56 6.23 -0.76 -20.35
C PHE A 56 5.11 -1.60 -20.99
N THR A 57 5.27 -2.93 -21.01
CA THR A 57 4.39 -3.84 -21.78
C THR A 57 3.39 -4.62 -20.95
N SER A 58 3.57 -4.70 -19.64
CA SER A 58 2.70 -5.52 -18.79
C SER A 58 1.31 -4.90 -18.61
N PRO A 59 0.25 -5.69 -18.42
CA PRO A 59 -1.09 -5.19 -18.11
C PRO A 59 -1.10 -4.19 -16.96
N VAL A 60 -1.80 -3.05 -17.14
CA VAL A 60 -1.96 -2.01 -16.13
C VAL A 60 -3.44 -1.87 -15.79
N GLU A 61 -3.78 -2.08 -14.52
CA GLU A 61 -5.16 -1.99 -14.01
C GLU A 61 -5.29 -0.91 -12.94
N ALA A 62 -6.50 -0.37 -12.80
CA ALA A 62 -6.82 0.60 -11.75
C ALA A 62 -7.70 -0.06 -10.69
N VAL A 63 -7.36 0.14 -9.41
CA VAL A 63 -8.18 -0.32 -8.28
C VAL A 63 -8.61 0.87 -7.44
N SER A 64 -9.91 1.12 -7.39
CA SER A 64 -10.49 2.19 -6.60
C SER A 64 -10.36 1.90 -5.09
N ALA A 65 -10.53 2.95 -4.28
CA ALA A 65 -10.53 2.80 -2.82
C ALA A 65 -11.69 1.91 -2.30
N GLN A 66 -12.79 1.80 -3.06
CA GLN A 66 -13.92 0.95 -2.73
C GLN A 66 -13.60 -0.52 -3.04
N GLU A 67 -13.08 -0.80 -4.23
CA GLU A 67 -12.67 -2.16 -4.64
C GLU A 67 -11.57 -2.69 -3.73
N ARG A 68 -10.55 -1.88 -3.43
CA ARG A 68 -9.52 -2.24 -2.45
C ARG A 68 -10.13 -2.72 -1.13
N ARG A 69 -11.11 -1.97 -0.60
CA ARG A 69 -11.76 -2.31 0.68
C ARG A 69 -12.55 -3.62 0.58
N ALA A 70 -13.28 -3.80 -0.52
CA ALA A 70 -14.06 -5.00 -0.76
C ALA A 70 -13.16 -6.24 -0.89
N LEU A 71 -12.07 -6.14 -1.67
CA LEU A 71 -11.08 -7.19 -1.84
C LEU A 71 -10.42 -7.57 -0.51
N VAL A 72 -9.83 -6.61 0.19
CA VAL A 72 -9.17 -6.88 1.48
C VAL A 72 -10.17 -7.49 2.47
N GLY A 73 -11.40 -6.96 2.54
CA GLY A 73 -12.46 -7.49 3.37
C GLY A 73 -12.83 -8.94 3.05
N LYS A 74 -13.03 -9.26 1.77
CA LYS A 74 -13.38 -10.61 1.30
C LYS A 74 -12.33 -11.66 1.68
N PHE A 75 -11.04 -11.37 1.47
CA PHE A 75 -9.97 -12.36 1.65
C PHE A 75 -9.44 -12.42 3.09
N SER A 76 -9.35 -11.28 3.78
CA SER A 76 -8.79 -11.23 5.14
C SER A 76 -9.83 -11.14 6.26
N GLY A 77 -11.09 -10.85 5.94
CA GLY A 77 -12.12 -10.49 6.92
C GLY A 77 -11.91 -9.13 7.60
N CYS A 78 -10.92 -8.34 7.16
CA CYS A 78 -10.63 -7.02 7.71
C CYS A 78 -11.11 -5.92 6.77
N TYR A 79 -11.97 -5.03 7.28
CA TYR A 79 -12.51 -3.90 6.51
C TYR A 79 -11.92 -2.59 7.01
N ASP A 80 -11.47 -1.74 6.09
CA ASP A 80 -11.00 -0.41 6.47
C ASP A 80 -12.17 0.48 6.95
N PRO A 81 -12.01 1.27 8.04
CA PRO A 81 -10.79 1.46 8.82
C PRO A 81 -10.46 0.27 9.73
N ILE A 82 -9.23 -0.25 9.63
CA ILE A 82 -8.74 -1.37 10.41
C ILE A 82 -8.15 -0.84 11.72
N VAL A 83 -8.88 -1.02 12.81
CA VAL A 83 -8.42 -0.68 14.17
C VAL A 83 -7.87 -1.93 14.85
N THR A 84 -6.72 -1.80 15.51
CA THR A 84 -6.04 -2.86 16.27
C THR A 84 -5.97 -2.49 17.76
N SER A 85 -5.54 -3.43 18.60
CA SER A 85 -5.27 -3.18 20.02
C SER A 85 -4.27 -2.04 20.25
N ASP A 86 -3.36 -1.82 19.30
CA ASP A 86 -2.33 -0.77 19.39
C ASP A 86 -2.92 0.62 19.43
N PHE A 87 -4.09 0.83 18.82
CA PHE A 87 -4.83 2.08 18.91
C PHE A 87 -5.20 2.44 20.35
N PHE A 88 -5.59 1.45 21.16
CA PHE A 88 -6.00 1.68 22.55
C PHE A 88 -4.82 1.94 23.49
N ARG A 89 -3.59 1.60 23.05
CA ARG A 89 -2.35 1.88 23.78
C ARG A 89 -1.80 3.29 23.56
N LEU A 90 -2.42 4.07 22.68
CA LEU A 90 -1.98 5.43 22.40
C LEU A 90 -2.22 6.37 23.59
N PRO A 91 -1.48 7.48 23.67
CA PRO A 91 -1.85 8.63 24.50
C PRO A 91 -3.28 9.13 24.22
N LEU A 92 -3.96 9.67 25.25
CA LEU A 92 -5.38 10.04 25.18
C LEU A 92 -5.66 11.13 24.13
N ASP A 93 -4.81 12.15 24.05
CA ASP A 93 -4.83 13.21 23.05
C ASP A 93 -4.79 12.65 21.62
N LYS A 94 -3.91 11.67 21.38
CA LYS A 94 -3.79 10.98 20.11
C LYS A 94 -5.03 10.15 19.81
N LYS A 95 -5.57 9.42 20.78
CA LYS A 95 -6.83 8.66 20.62
C LYS A 95 -7.97 9.58 20.19
N ILE A 96 -8.18 10.70 20.90
CA ILE A 96 -9.27 11.66 20.60
C ILE A 96 -9.16 12.14 19.15
N ARG A 97 -7.97 12.61 18.74
CA ARG A 97 -7.74 13.11 17.38
C ARG A 97 -8.03 12.05 16.31
N TYR A 98 -7.54 10.83 16.51
CA TYR A 98 -7.74 9.75 15.55
C TYR A 98 -9.18 9.22 15.54
N THR A 99 -9.86 9.18 16.69
CA THR A 99 -11.30 8.87 16.77
C THR A 99 -12.11 9.87 15.96
N GLY A 100 -11.82 11.17 16.06
CA GLY A 100 -12.45 12.19 15.22
C GLY A 100 -12.23 11.94 13.72
N SER A 101 -11.02 11.53 13.32
CA SER A 101 -10.71 11.16 11.93
C SER A 101 -11.49 9.93 11.45
N LEU A 102 -11.63 8.91 12.31
CA LEU A 102 -12.40 7.70 12.04
C LEU A 102 -13.90 8.03 11.90
N ALA A 103 -14.46 8.81 12.83
CA ALA A 103 -15.85 9.26 12.79
C ALA A 103 -16.13 10.11 11.54
N SER A 104 -15.26 11.07 11.22
CA SER A 104 -15.37 11.88 10.00
C SER A 104 -15.34 11.01 8.74
N THR A 105 -14.47 10.00 8.71
CA THR A 105 -14.39 9.06 7.59
C THR A 105 -15.69 8.26 7.45
N PHE A 106 -16.23 7.76 8.56
CA PHE A 106 -17.49 7.02 8.57
C PHE A 106 -18.63 7.89 8.03
N LEU A 107 -18.82 9.10 8.57
CA LEU A 107 -19.84 10.05 8.12
C LEU A 107 -19.69 10.39 6.63
N LYS A 108 -18.47 10.69 6.17
CA LYS A 108 -18.20 10.99 4.76
C LYS A 108 -18.49 9.79 3.85
N ARG A 109 -18.39 8.56 4.35
CA ARG A 109 -18.70 7.35 3.58
C ARG A 109 -20.19 7.09 3.43
N LEU A 110 -21.03 7.62 4.34
CA LEU A 110 -22.49 7.60 4.16
C LEU A 110 -22.88 8.37 2.90
N LEU A 111 -22.24 9.53 2.65
CA LEU A 111 -22.49 10.37 1.47
C LEU A 111 -21.66 9.96 0.24
N ASN A 112 -20.44 9.46 0.44
CA ASN A 112 -19.53 9.06 -0.63
C ASN A 112 -18.73 7.81 -0.23
N LYS A 113 -19.20 6.65 -0.67
CA LYS A 113 -18.61 5.33 -0.37
C LYS A 113 -17.12 5.21 -0.77
N ARG A 114 -16.66 6.03 -1.74
CA ARG A 114 -15.27 6.05 -2.25
C ARG A 114 -14.28 6.75 -1.31
N LYS A 115 -14.73 7.41 -0.23
CA LYS A 115 -13.82 8.13 0.68
C LYS A 115 -12.82 7.18 1.35
N ALA A 116 -11.53 7.42 1.13
CA ALA A 116 -10.45 6.72 1.79
C ALA A 116 -10.33 7.14 3.27
N CYS A 117 -9.95 6.20 4.14
CA CYS A 117 -9.56 6.49 5.51
C CYS A 117 -8.06 6.87 5.58
N GLY A 118 -7.63 7.40 6.73
CA GLY A 118 -6.22 7.72 6.97
C GLY A 118 -5.30 6.51 6.80
N SER A 119 -4.06 6.74 6.34
CA SER A 119 -3.06 5.68 6.07
C SER A 119 -2.76 4.78 7.28
N ALA A 120 -2.89 5.29 8.51
CA ALA A 120 -2.74 4.50 9.72
C ALA A 120 -3.79 3.37 9.87
N PHE A 121 -4.95 3.50 9.23
CA PHE A 121 -6.10 2.59 9.38
C PHE A 121 -6.47 1.86 8.09
N ARG A 122 -5.61 1.89 7.07
CA ARG A 122 -5.77 1.09 5.86
C ARG A 122 -4.51 0.33 5.56
N PRO A 123 -4.62 -0.85 4.95
CA PRO A 123 -3.45 -1.57 4.48
C PRO A 123 -2.69 -0.80 3.39
N SER A 124 -1.42 -1.12 3.25
CA SER A 124 -0.53 -0.62 2.20
C SER A 124 -0.86 -1.22 0.83
N THR A 125 -0.22 -0.70 -0.21
CA THR A 125 -0.31 -1.26 -1.56
C THR A 125 0.29 -2.65 -1.66
N GLY A 126 1.27 -3.00 -0.81
CA GLY A 126 1.84 -4.35 -0.77
C GLY A 126 0.81 -5.40 -0.34
N ILE A 127 0.03 -5.11 0.69
CA ILE A 127 -1.07 -6.00 1.11
C ILE A 127 -2.15 -6.12 0.02
N LEU A 128 -2.43 -5.04 -0.70
CA LEU A 128 -3.34 -5.10 -1.83
C LEU A 128 -2.80 -6.03 -2.93
N ALA A 129 -1.52 -5.91 -3.28
CA ALA A 129 -0.88 -6.79 -4.26
C ALA A 129 -0.99 -8.26 -3.83
N LEU A 130 -0.73 -8.57 -2.56
CA LEU A 130 -0.91 -9.91 -2.02
C LEU A 130 -2.36 -10.41 -2.15
N VAL A 131 -3.34 -9.59 -1.78
CA VAL A 131 -4.76 -9.97 -1.87
C VAL A 131 -5.20 -10.18 -3.32
N LEU A 132 -4.66 -9.41 -4.27
CA LEU A 132 -4.92 -9.60 -5.69
C LEU A 132 -4.29 -10.90 -6.21
N ALA A 133 -3.04 -11.19 -5.85
CA ALA A 133 -2.41 -12.46 -6.18
C ALA A 133 -3.24 -13.64 -5.64
N ILE A 134 -3.74 -13.55 -4.40
CA ILE A 134 -4.63 -14.55 -3.81
C ILE A 134 -5.95 -14.69 -4.58
N ALA A 135 -6.50 -13.57 -5.05
CA ALA A 135 -7.73 -13.58 -5.83
C ALA A 135 -7.55 -14.28 -7.19
N GLU A 136 -6.36 -14.18 -7.78
CA GLU A 136 -6.03 -14.74 -9.09
C GLU A 136 -5.58 -16.21 -9.00
N HIS A 137 -4.74 -16.56 -8.02
CA HIS A 137 -4.11 -17.88 -7.93
C HIS A 137 -4.74 -18.81 -6.89
N GLY A 138 -5.66 -18.30 -6.06
CA GLY A 138 -6.46 -19.12 -5.15
C GLY A 138 -5.73 -19.55 -3.89
N ARG A 139 -6.22 -20.60 -3.22
CA ARG A 139 -5.73 -20.95 -1.87
C ARG A 139 -4.42 -21.73 -1.89
N ASP A 140 -4.24 -22.54 -2.93
CA ASP A 140 -3.24 -23.62 -2.94
C ASP A 140 -1.88 -23.18 -3.49
N ALA A 141 -1.77 -21.93 -3.94
CA ALA A 141 -0.50 -21.35 -4.37
C ALA A 141 0.34 -20.87 -3.18
N ASP A 142 1.66 -20.81 -3.41
CA ASP A 142 2.61 -20.22 -2.49
C ASP A 142 2.82 -18.74 -2.81
N TYR A 143 2.71 -17.89 -1.80
CA TYR A 143 2.82 -16.45 -1.93
C TYR A 143 4.06 -15.94 -1.21
N VAL A 144 5.07 -15.51 -1.97
CA VAL A 144 6.29 -14.92 -1.42
C VAL A 144 6.16 -13.41 -1.39
N ILE A 145 6.13 -12.86 -0.19
CA ILE A 145 6.04 -11.43 0.06
C ILE A 145 7.45 -10.81 -0.01
N CYS A 146 7.56 -9.72 -0.77
CA CYS A 146 8.78 -8.92 -0.91
C CYS A 146 8.45 -7.42 -0.87
N GLY A 147 9.23 -6.64 -0.14
CA GLY A 147 9.07 -5.19 0.02
C GLY A 147 7.93 -4.75 0.95
N ILE A 148 7.31 -5.64 1.74
CA ILE A 148 6.32 -5.27 2.76
C ILE A 148 7.00 -5.13 4.12
N GLY A 149 7.80 -4.07 4.29
CA GLY A 149 8.43 -3.78 5.57
C GLY A 149 7.45 -3.18 6.61
N VAL A 150 7.58 -3.59 7.87
CA VAL A 150 6.91 -2.94 9.02
C VAL A 150 7.84 -1.98 9.77
N ARG A 151 9.14 -2.00 9.45
CA ARG A 151 10.14 -1.06 9.97
C ARG A 151 10.44 0.02 8.92
N LYS A 152 10.92 1.18 9.38
CA LYS A 152 11.40 2.28 8.52
C LYS A 152 10.39 2.77 7.45
N ARG A 153 9.08 2.53 7.63
CA ARG A 153 8.00 2.98 6.71
C ARG A 153 7.91 4.50 6.57
N ASP A 154 8.39 5.23 7.57
CA ASP A 154 8.46 6.69 7.57
C ASP A 154 9.90 7.21 7.30
N GLU A 155 10.79 6.37 6.77
CA GLU A 155 12.16 6.71 6.40
C GLU A 155 12.31 6.63 4.87
N TYR A 156 12.82 7.70 4.25
CA TYR A 156 13.22 7.66 2.85
C TYR A 156 14.47 6.78 2.68
N LEU A 157 14.76 6.36 1.44
CA LEU A 157 15.95 5.57 1.12
C LEU A 157 17.27 6.26 1.50
N ASN A 158 17.27 7.60 1.61
CA ASN A 158 18.41 8.40 2.06
C ASN A 158 18.49 8.54 3.60
N GLY A 159 17.71 7.76 4.36
CA GLY A 159 17.68 7.80 5.82
C GLY A 159 16.88 8.97 6.42
N LYS A 160 16.34 9.88 5.61
CA LYS A 160 15.56 11.02 6.10
C LYS A 160 14.21 10.56 6.63
N GLN A 161 13.88 10.95 7.85
CA GLN A 161 12.55 10.66 8.42
C GLN A 161 11.48 11.65 7.96
N LEU A 162 10.29 11.12 7.72
CA LEU A 162 9.06 11.88 7.51
C LEU A 162 8.64 12.52 8.85
N LYS A 163 8.90 13.82 8.99
CA LYS A 163 8.49 14.59 10.17
C LYS A 163 6.96 14.67 10.32
N GLY A 164 6.49 14.72 11.56
CA GLY A 164 5.11 15.12 11.89
C GLY A 164 4.06 14.01 11.88
N ARG A 165 4.43 12.75 12.12
CA ARG A 165 3.48 11.63 12.18
C ARG A 165 3.55 10.92 13.53
N ASP A 166 2.38 10.72 14.12
CA ASP A 166 2.24 10.09 15.43
C ASP A 166 2.03 8.58 15.40
N LEU A 167 1.69 8.03 14.23
CA LEU A 167 1.52 6.60 14.01
C LEU A 167 2.22 6.17 12.73
N PRO A 168 2.86 5.00 12.73
CA PRO A 168 3.45 4.44 11.53
C PRO A 168 2.38 4.16 10.49
N GLN A 169 2.62 4.57 9.25
CA GLN A 169 1.64 4.37 8.17
C GLN A 169 1.49 2.91 7.83
N HIS A 170 0.24 2.46 7.67
CA HIS A 170 -0.14 1.12 7.24
C HIS A 170 0.27 -0.03 8.18
N VAL A 171 1.28 0.12 9.03
CA VAL A 171 1.89 -0.97 9.82
C VAL A 171 0.86 -1.77 10.61
N PHE A 172 0.02 -1.12 11.44
CA PHE A 172 -0.96 -1.85 12.23
C PHE A 172 -2.00 -2.57 11.36
N ALA A 173 -2.44 -1.93 10.28
CA ALA A 173 -3.38 -2.52 9.34
C ALA A 173 -2.75 -3.71 8.60
N ASP A 174 -1.52 -3.55 8.11
CA ASP A 174 -0.74 -4.58 7.40
C ASP A 174 -0.54 -5.80 8.30
N VAL A 175 -0.05 -5.61 9.53
CA VAL A 175 0.16 -6.70 10.50
C VAL A 175 -1.13 -7.45 10.79
N LYS A 176 -2.25 -6.74 11.00
CA LYS A 176 -3.55 -7.39 11.27
C LYS A 176 -4.04 -8.19 10.07
N VAL A 177 -3.92 -7.65 8.86
CA VAL A 177 -4.33 -8.32 7.63
C VAL A 177 -3.45 -9.53 7.35
N LEU A 178 -2.12 -9.38 7.40
CA LEU A 178 -1.16 -10.47 7.21
C LEU A 178 -1.43 -11.62 8.17
N ARG A 179 -1.62 -11.33 9.46
CA ARG A 179 -1.96 -12.36 10.46
C ARG A 179 -3.23 -13.14 10.12
N LYS A 180 -4.22 -12.51 9.48
CA LYS A 180 -5.45 -13.18 9.05
C LYS A 180 -5.24 -14.00 7.79
N LEU A 181 -4.47 -13.49 6.83
CA LEU A 181 -4.16 -14.19 5.59
C LEU A 181 -3.24 -15.40 5.82
N ALA A 182 -2.21 -15.25 6.67
CA ALA A 182 -1.26 -16.32 7.01
C ALA A 182 -1.90 -17.55 7.67
N ARG A 183 -3.11 -17.40 8.23
CA ARG A 183 -3.90 -18.53 8.78
C ARG A 183 -4.65 -19.33 7.72
N ARG A 184 -4.75 -18.82 6.50
CA ARG A 184 -5.63 -19.34 5.45
C ARG A 184 -4.88 -19.71 4.16
N TYR A 185 -3.74 -19.07 3.93
CA TYR A 185 -2.94 -19.13 2.70
C TYR A 185 -1.49 -19.46 3.03
N ASN A 186 -0.79 -20.08 2.08
CA ASN A 186 0.64 -20.39 2.19
C ASN A 186 1.45 -19.13 1.90
N LEU A 187 1.77 -18.39 2.96
CA LEU A 187 2.50 -17.13 2.86
C LEU A 187 3.93 -17.31 3.34
N PHE A 188 4.87 -16.74 2.60
CA PHE A 188 6.27 -16.64 2.96
C PHE A 188 6.73 -15.18 2.86
N THR A 189 7.83 -14.84 3.51
CA THR A 189 8.38 -13.49 3.52
C THR A 189 9.89 -13.52 3.28
N THR A 190 10.41 -12.50 2.61
CA THR A 190 11.85 -12.25 2.50
C THR A 190 12.36 -11.31 3.59
N GLU A 191 11.44 -10.72 4.36
CA GLU A 191 11.67 -9.66 5.34
C GLU A 191 11.82 -10.25 6.75
N PRO A 192 13.01 -10.12 7.38
CA PRO A 192 13.25 -10.66 8.72
C PRO A 192 12.26 -10.14 9.78
N GLU A 193 11.82 -8.89 9.67
CA GLU A 193 10.88 -8.31 10.63
C GLU A 193 9.47 -8.93 10.57
N LEU A 194 9.13 -9.65 9.51
CA LEU A 194 7.84 -10.33 9.36
C LEU A 194 7.86 -11.81 9.77
N GLU A 195 9.02 -12.36 10.12
CA GLU A 195 9.18 -13.80 10.45
C GLU A 195 8.27 -14.27 11.60
N HIS A 196 7.90 -13.36 12.51
CA HIS A 196 6.97 -13.62 13.60
C HIS A 196 5.49 -13.74 13.16
N LEU A 197 5.18 -13.44 11.90
CA LEU A 197 3.83 -13.52 11.32
C LEU A 197 3.75 -14.55 10.19
N VAL A 198 4.81 -14.66 9.39
CA VAL A 198 4.89 -15.52 8.20
C VAL A 198 6.30 -16.11 8.09
N PRO A 199 6.43 -17.41 7.76
CA PRO A 199 7.74 -18.06 7.68
C PRO A 199 8.64 -17.43 6.60
N ARG A 200 9.95 -17.50 6.82
CA ARG A 200 10.94 -17.04 5.84
C ARG A 200 10.93 -17.91 4.59
N TYR A 201 10.92 -17.27 3.42
CA TYR A 201 11.11 -17.95 2.16
C TYR A 201 12.53 -18.50 2.06
N ARG A 202 12.66 -19.77 1.69
CA ARG A 202 13.94 -20.43 1.41
C ARG A 202 13.89 -20.94 -0.03
N PRO A 203 14.67 -20.35 -0.95
CA PRO A 203 14.75 -20.91 -2.30
C PRO A 203 15.33 -22.32 -2.22
N GLY A 204 14.66 -23.26 -2.89
CA GLY A 204 15.13 -24.63 -3.07
C GLY A 204 16.16 -24.75 -4.19
#